data_AF-A0A661W4M0-F1
#
_entry.id   AF-A0A661W4M0-F1
#
_cell.length_a   1.000
_cell.length_b   1.000
_cell.length_c   1.000
_cell.angle_alpha   90.00
_cell.angle_beta   90.00
_cell.angle_gamma   90.00
#
_symmetry.space_group_name_H-M   'P 1'
#
loop_
_entity.id
_entity.type
_entity.pdbx_description
1 polymer ?
#
loop_
_entity_poly.entity_id
_entity_poly.type
_entity_poly.pdbx_seq_one_letter_code
_entity_poly.pdbx_strand_id
1 'polypeptide(L)'
;MEALREDFNCQMAEFARRQEEYSQRMAEFARRQEEHSQQMAEFARRQDTFEQRMEALREDFNRAFTEFGRRLDEHIRRVESHISAIGARWGVMAEEAFRAGLASILDDRVGMKVERFWQVDTEGKVFGRPDKVGGG
;
A
#
# COMPACT_ATOMS: atom_id res chain seq x y z
N MET A 1 -77.54 1.16 -51.62
CA MET A 1 -77.69 1.12 -50.15
C MET A 1 -76.98 -0.09 -49.56
N GLU A 2 -77.21 -1.30 -50.09
CA GLU A 2 -76.65 -2.55 -49.56
C GLU A 2 -75.13 -2.69 -49.74
N ALA A 3 -74.60 -2.44 -50.94
CA ALA A 3 -73.17 -2.47 -51.23
C ALA A 3 -72.34 -1.49 -50.37
N LEU A 4 -72.90 -0.32 -50.05
CA LEU A 4 -72.22 0.67 -49.19
C LEU A 4 -72.12 0.18 -47.74
N ARG A 5 -73.09 -0.62 -47.30
CA ARG A 5 -73.13 -1.21 -45.96
C ARG A 5 -72.17 -2.39 -45.84
N GLU A 6 -72.06 -3.20 -46.89
CA GLU A 6 -71.03 -4.25 -46.97
C GLU A 6 -69.62 -3.68 -46.98
N ASP A 7 -69.36 -2.62 -47.75
CA ASP A 7 -68.05 -1.98 -47.83
C ASP A 7 -67.65 -1.36 -46.49
N PHE A 8 -68.59 -0.69 -45.80
CA PHE A 8 -68.38 -0.19 -44.44
C PHE A 8 -68.12 -1.31 -43.43
N ASN A 9 -68.89 -2.41 -43.48
CA ASN A 9 -68.67 -3.56 -42.60
C ASN A 9 -67.30 -4.21 -42.84
N CYS A 10 -66.84 -4.27 -44.09
CA CYS A 10 -65.53 -4.79 -44.45
C CYS A 10 -64.41 -3.91 -43.86
N GLN A 11 -64.50 -2.59 -44.03
CA GLN A 11 -63.54 -1.64 -43.45
C GLN A 11 -63.52 -1.70 -41.91
N MET A 12 -64.67 -1.86 -41.27
CA MET A 12 -64.76 -2.02 -39.82
C MET A 12 -64.10 -3.31 -39.34
N ALA A 13 -64.25 -4.41 -40.09
CA ALA A 13 -63.58 -5.66 -39.78
C ALA A 13 -62.05 -5.55 -39.95
N GLU A 14 -61.57 -4.87 -40.99
CA GLU A 14 -60.14 -4.61 -41.16
C GLU A 14 -59.57 -3.70 -40.05
N PHE A 15 -60.31 -2.67 -39.64
CA PHE A 15 -59.91 -1.81 -38.54
C PHE A 15 -59.83 -2.58 -37.22
N ALA A 16 -60.82 -3.44 -36.93
CA ALA A 16 -60.81 -4.29 -35.75
C ALA A 16 -59.59 -5.23 -35.72
N ARG A 17 -59.27 -5.88 -36.86
CA ARG A 17 -58.06 -6.73 -36.98
C ARG A 17 -56.78 -5.93 -36.73
N ARG A 18 -56.67 -4.73 -37.31
CA ARG A 18 -55.49 -3.88 -37.12
C ARG A 18 -55.34 -3.43 -35.67
N GLN A 19 -56.45 -3.10 -34.99
CA GLN A 19 -56.42 -2.78 -33.55
C GLN A 19 -55.98 -3.97 -32.70
N GLU A 20 -56.45 -5.17 -33.05
CA GLU A 20 -56.07 -6.40 -32.36
C GLU A 20 -54.55 -6.66 -32.52
N GLU A 21 -54.00 -6.54 -33.74
CA GLU A 21 -52.56 -6.63 -34.00
C GLU A 21 -51.74 -5.59 -33.23
N TYR A 22 -52.22 -4.34 -33.17
CA TYR A 22 -51.58 -3.29 -32.36
C TYR A 22 -51.59 -3.64 -30.88
N SER A 23 -52.73 -4.14 -30.36
CA SER A 23 -52.84 -4.52 -28.96
C SER A 23 -51.89 -5.66 -28.59
N GLN A 24 -51.73 -6.65 -29.48
CA GLN A 24 -50.79 -7.76 -29.29
C GLN A 24 -49.34 -7.26 -29.27
N ARG A 25 -48.95 -6.39 -30.22
CA ARG A 25 -47.60 -5.79 -30.24
C ARG A 25 -47.30 -4.97 -28.99
N MET A 26 -48.29 -4.21 -28.50
CA MET A 26 -48.14 -3.44 -27.27
C MET A 26 -47.99 -4.34 -26.05
N ALA A 27 -48.73 -5.45 -25.99
CA ALA A 27 -48.59 -6.44 -24.92
C ALA A 27 -47.21 -7.12 -24.93
N GLU A 28 -46.67 -7.46 -26.11
CA GLU A 28 -45.31 -7.99 -26.24
C GLU A 28 -44.25 -6.97 -25.82
N PHE A 29 -44.41 -5.70 -26.20
CA PHE A 29 -43.50 -4.64 -25.79
C PHE A 29 -43.50 -4.44 -24.28
N ALA A 30 -44.69 -4.43 -23.65
CA ALA A 30 -44.83 -4.33 -22.21
C ALA A 30 -44.13 -5.50 -21.48
N ARG A 31 -44.28 -6.73 -21.98
CA ARG A 31 -43.57 -7.90 -21.43
C ARG A 31 -42.06 -7.75 -21.52
N ARG A 32 -41.52 -7.35 -22.68
CA ARG A 32 -40.08 -7.14 -22.84
C ARG A 32 -39.56 -6.03 -21.91
N GLN A 33 -40.34 -4.98 -21.72
CA GLN A 33 -39.98 -3.90 -20.81
C GLN A 33 -39.96 -4.36 -19.36
N GLU A 34 -40.91 -5.21 -18.96
CA GLU A 34 -40.94 -5.82 -17.63
C GLU A 34 -39.74 -6.75 -17.41
N GLU A 35 -39.42 -7.62 -18.36
CA GLU A 35 -38.22 -8.49 -18.32
C GLU A 35 -36.93 -7.66 -18.19
N HIS A 36 -36.80 -6.59 -18.99
CA HIS A 36 -35.64 -5.72 -18.91
C HIS A 36 -35.57 -4.98 -17.57
N SER A 37 -36.71 -4.54 -17.02
CA SER A 37 -36.76 -3.92 -15.70
C SER A 37 -36.34 -4.90 -14.60
N GLN A 38 -36.72 -6.17 -14.70
CA GLN A 38 -36.30 -7.21 -13.76
C GLN A 38 -34.79 -7.48 -13.84
N GLN A 39 -34.23 -7.57 -15.06
CA GLN A 39 -32.80 -7.73 -15.26
C GLN A 39 -31.99 -6.56 -14.69
N MET A 40 -32.45 -5.33 -14.91
CA MET A 40 -31.81 -4.14 -14.34
C MET A 40 -31.85 -4.15 -12.81
N ALA A 41 -32.98 -4.58 -12.22
CA ALA A 41 -33.08 -4.71 -10.76
C ALA A 41 -32.14 -5.79 -10.21
N GLU A 42 -31.98 -6.92 -10.90
CA GLU A 42 -31.01 -7.96 -10.52
C GLU A 42 -29.57 -7.45 -10.63
N PHE A 43 -29.25 -6.74 -11.73
CA PHE A 43 -27.93 -6.15 -11.92
C PHE A 43 -27.60 -5.14 -10.82
N ALA A 44 -28.54 -4.25 -10.46
CA ALA A 44 -28.37 -3.30 -9.37
C ALA A 44 -28.08 -4.01 -8.04
N ARG A 45 -28.83 -5.07 -7.70
CA ARG A 45 -28.56 -5.88 -6.50
C ARG A 45 -27.16 -6.52 -6.53
N ARG A 46 -26.72 -7.03 -7.68
CA ARG A 46 -25.37 -7.59 -7.82
C ARG A 46 -24.31 -6.52 -7.63
N GLN A 47 -24.53 -5.31 -8.16
CA GLN A 47 -23.64 -4.17 -7.93
C GLN A 47 -23.55 -3.79 -6.45
N ASP A 48 -24.68 -3.64 -5.75
CA ASP A 48 -24.69 -3.32 -4.33
C ASP A 48 -23.90 -4.36 -3.51
N THR A 49 -24.11 -5.66 -3.78
CA THR A 49 -23.36 -6.71 -3.08
C THR A 49 -21.87 -6.70 -3.41
N PHE A 50 -21.49 -6.31 -4.62
CA PHE A 50 -20.10 -6.17 -5.01
C PHE A 50 -19.44 -4.96 -4.32
N GLU A 51 -20.14 -3.83 -4.25
CA GLU A 51 -19.67 -2.63 -3.55
C GLU A 51 -19.46 -2.91 -2.05
N GLN A 52 -20.41 -3.56 -1.40
CA GLN A 52 -20.27 -3.96 0.01
C GLN A 52 -19.05 -4.86 0.25
N ARG A 53 -18.80 -5.83 -0.66
CA ARG A 53 -17.62 -6.69 -0.57
C ARG A 53 -16.32 -5.92 -0.76
N MET A 54 -16.29 -4.97 -1.69
CA MET A 54 -15.12 -4.13 -1.92
C MET A 54 -14.83 -3.21 -0.74
N GLU A 55 -15.87 -2.66 -0.10
CA GLU A 55 -15.72 -1.85 1.09
C GLU A 55 -15.18 -2.68 2.27
N ALA A 56 -15.76 -3.86 2.53
CA ALA A 56 -15.26 -4.77 3.55
C ALA A 56 -13.80 -5.17 3.31
N LEU A 57 -13.44 -5.51 2.07
CA LEU A 57 -12.06 -5.86 1.71
C LEU A 57 -11.09 -4.68 1.92
N ARG A 58 -11.55 -3.45 1.64
CA ARG A 58 -10.76 -2.24 1.85
C ARG A 58 -10.54 -1.97 3.35
N GLU A 59 -11.56 -2.17 4.18
CA GLU A 59 -11.42 -2.07 5.63
C GLU A 59 -10.44 -3.11 6.18
N ASP A 60 -10.58 -4.38 5.78
CA ASP A 60 -9.69 -5.45 6.19
C ASP A 60 -8.24 -5.19 5.76
N PHE A 61 -8.05 -4.71 4.53
CA PHE A 61 -6.73 -4.34 4.03
C PHE A 61 -6.13 -3.18 4.85
N ASN A 62 -6.90 -2.13 5.13
CA ASN A 62 -6.44 -1.00 5.93
C ASN A 62 -6.06 -1.43 7.36
N ARG A 63 -6.83 -2.32 7.98
CA ARG A 63 -6.52 -2.87 9.30
C ARG A 63 -5.22 -3.68 9.26
N ALA A 64 -5.10 -4.60 8.30
CA ALA A 64 -3.90 -5.43 8.12
C ALA A 64 -2.65 -4.57 7.86
N PHE A 65 -2.78 -3.55 7.02
CA PHE A 65 -1.69 -2.63 6.71
C PHE A 65 -1.26 -1.81 7.94
N THR A 66 -2.22 -1.34 8.73
CA THR A 66 -1.94 -0.61 9.99
C THR A 66 -1.21 -1.49 11.00
N GLU A 67 -1.68 -2.73 11.20
CA GLU A 67 -1.04 -3.72 12.07
C GLU A 67 0.38 -4.06 11.58
N PHE A 68 0.56 -4.22 10.27
CA PHE A 68 1.86 -4.45 9.67
C PHE A 68 2.82 -3.28 9.92
N GLY A 69 2.38 -2.04 9.72
CA GLY A 69 3.15 -0.84 10.04
C GLY A 69 3.58 -0.80 11.50
N ARG A 70 2.67 -1.10 12.43
CA ARG A 70 2.96 -1.15 13.86
C ARG A 70 4.03 -2.19 14.21
N ARG A 71 3.96 -3.38 13.60
CA ARG A 71 4.97 -4.44 13.80
C ARG A 71 6.33 -4.06 13.23
N LEU A 72 6.34 -3.41 12.06
CA LEU A 72 7.58 -2.89 11.48
C LEU A 72 8.22 -1.83 12.38
N ASP A 73 7.45 -0.89 12.91
CA ASP A 73 7.97 0.12 13.85
C ASP A 73 8.56 -0.53 15.11
N GLU A 74 7.90 -1.55 15.65
CA GLU A 74 8.43 -2.29 16.79
C GLU A 74 9.74 -3.02 16.46
N HIS A 75 9.82 -3.64 15.27
CA HIS A 75 11.05 -4.28 14.79
C HIS A 75 12.18 -3.27 14.59
N ILE A 76 11.89 -2.11 13.99
CA ILE A 76 12.87 -1.03 13.79
C ILE A 76 13.39 -0.55 15.14
N ARG A 77 12.52 -0.27 16.11
CA ARG A 77 12.93 0.13 17.47
C ARG A 77 13.79 -0.92 18.16
N ARG A 78 13.48 -2.21 18.00
CA ARG A 78 14.32 -3.30 18.54
C ARG A 78 15.69 -3.33 17.88
N VAL A 79 15.76 -3.14 16.57
CA VAL A 79 17.02 -3.05 15.83
C VAL A 79 17.82 -1.83 16.28
N GLU A 80 17.20 -0.65 16.37
CA GLU A 80 17.82 0.58 16.88
C GLU A 80 18.34 0.41 18.32
N SER A 81 17.58 -0.26 19.19
CA SER A 81 17.99 -0.57 20.55
C SER A 81 19.19 -1.52 20.58
N HIS A 82 19.21 -2.56 19.74
CA HIS A 82 20.35 -3.46 19.65
C HIS A 82 21.58 -2.75 19.10
N ILE A 83 21.43 -1.92 18.05
CA ILE A 83 22.52 -1.12 17.50
C ILE A 83 23.03 -0.14 18.55
N SER A 84 22.16 0.51 19.31
CA SER A 84 22.55 1.43 20.40
C SER A 84 23.27 0.70 21.53
N ALA A 85 22.80 -0.49 21.92
CA ALA A 85 23.44 -1.31 22.94
C ALA A 85 24.81 -1.84 22.48
N ILE A 86 24.94 -2.22 21.20
CA ILE A 86 26.22 -2.59 20.58
C ILE A 86 27.12 -1.36 20.51
N GLY A 87 26.61 -0.20 20.10
CA GLY A 87 27.37 1.06 20.05
C GLY A 87 27.85 1.54 21.41
N ALA A 88 27.04 1.33 22.46
CA ALA A 88 27.41 1.59 23.86
C ALA A 88 28.44 0.57 24.39
N ARG A 89 28.34 -0.69 23.97
CA ARG A 89 29.26 -1.77 24.36
C ARG A 89 30.62 -1.69 23.65
N TRP A 90 30.63 -1.24 22.39
CA TRP A 90 31.81 -1.16 21.54
C TRP A 90 32.36 0.26 21.39
N GLY A 91 31.90 1.21 22.22
CA GLY A 91 32.45 2.55 22.25
C GLY A 91 32.45 3.20 20.88
N VAL A 92 31.29 3.34 20.24
CA VAL A 92 31.13 4.14 19.00
C VAL A 92 31.42 5.64 19.27
N MET A 93 31.90 5.99 20.47
CA MET A 93 32.99 6.95 20.71
C MET A 93 34.36 6.49 20.14
N ALA A 94 34.35 6.21 18.82
CA ALA A 94 35.36 6.26 17.76
C ALA A 94 36.87 5.95 17.95
N GLU A 95 37.49 6.15 19.10
CA GLU A 95 38.96 6.28 19.13
C GLU A 95 39.70 4.94 19.20
N GLU A 96 39.21 4.00 20.00
CA GLU A 96 39.89 2.73 20.25
C GLU A 96 39.80 1.77 19.07
N ALA A 97 38.62 1.66 18.44
CA ALA A 97 38.45 0.83 17.24
C ALA A 97 39.28 1.36 16.05
N PHE A 98 39.43 2.68 15.94
CA PHE A 98 40.28 3.33 14.96
C PHE A 98 41.77 3.09 15.22
N ARG A 99 42.22 3.23 16.48
CA ARG A 99 43.61 2.96 16.89
C ARG A 99 43.99 1.49 16.70
N ALA A 100 43.10 0.55 17.04
CA ALA A 100 43.33 -0.87 16.85
C ALA A 100 43.47 -1.25 15.36
N GLY A 101 42.63 -0.66 14.50
CA GLY A 101 42.73 -0.85 13.05
C GLY A 101 44.05 -0.30 12.48
N LEU A 102 44.48 0.90 12.90
CA LEU A 102 45.73 1.51 12.47
C LEU A 102 46.97 0.75 12.97
N ALA A 103 46.97 0.30 14.22
CA ALA A 103 48.04 -0.51 14.78
C ALA A 103 48.22 -1.82 14.02
N SER A 104 47.11 -2.51 13.67
CA SER A 104 47.15 -3.75 12.91
C SER A 104 47.72 -3.56 11.50
N ILE A 105 47.38 -2.47 10.80
CA ILE A 105 47.93 -2.19 9.46
C ILE A 105 49.44 -1.92 9.50
N LEU A 106 49.92 -1.21 10.54
CA LEU A 106 51.32 -0.86 10.70
C LEU A 106 52.18 -2.07 11.10
N ASP A 107 51.65 -2.97 11.92
CA ASP A 107 52.31 -4.22 12.30
C ASP A 107 52.41 -5.16 11.08
N ASP A 108 51.30 -5.40 10.38
CA ASP A 108 51.23 -6.40 9.31
C ASP A 108 51.99 -6.00 8.03
N ARG A 109 52.07 -4.70 7.68
CA ARG A 109 52.68 -4.25 6.41
C ARG A 109 54.06 -3.62 6.55
N VAL A 110 54.38 -3.07 7.71
CA VAL A 110 55.62 -2.31 7.94
C VAL A 110 56.52 -3.00 8.98
N GLY A 111 56.00 -4.04 9.67
CA GLY A 111 56.74 -4.77 10.70
C GLY A 111 57.05 -3.91 11.93
N MET A 112 56.28 -2.84 12.14
CA MET A 112 56.47 -1.90 13.23
C MET A 112 55.50 -2.20 14.35
N LYS A 113 56.05 -2.53 15.52
CA LYS A 113 55.28 -2.83 16.72
C LYS A 113 54.86 -1.54 17.41
N VAL A 114 53.54 -1.33 17.54
CA VAL A 114 52.97 -0.15 18.20
C VAL A 114 52.87 -0.42 19.71
N GLU A 115 53.56 0.37 20.53
CA GLU A 115 53.53 0.26 21.99
C GLU A 115 53.01 1.54 22.65
N ARG A 116 52.24 1.37 23.73
CA ARG A 116 51.63 2.46 24.50
C ARG A 116 52.70 3.17 25.34
N PHE A 117 52.86 4.48 25.18
CA PHE A 117 53.80 5.27 26.00
C PHE A 117 53.15 6.53 26.57
N TRP A 118 53.70 7.00 27.70
CA TRP A 118 53.32 8.24 28.37
C TRP A 118 54.55 9.12 28.56
N GLN A 119 54.47 10.38 28.12
CA GLN A 119 55.51 11.37 28.31
C GLN A 119 54.90 12.74 28.63
N VAL A 120 55.52 13.48 29.54
CA VAL A 120 55.09 14.86 29.80
C VAL A 120 55.75 15.76 28.75
N ASP A 121 54.95 16.34 27.89
CA ASP A 121 55.42 17.36 26.96
C ASP A 121 55.57 18.66 27.74
N THR A 122 56.80 18.96 28.13
CA THR A 122 57.14 20.16 28.89
C THR A 122 57.30 21.39 28.01
N GLU A 123 57.42 21.22 26.69
CA GLU A 123 57.55 22.31 25.72
C GLU A 123 56.19 22.72 25.12
N GLY A 124 55.15 21.90 25.28
CA GLY A 124 53.81 22.18 24.79
C GLY A 124 53.66 22.07 23.28
N LYS A 125 54.50 21.26 22.64
CA LYS A 125 54.50 21.02 21.18
C LYS A 125 53.21 20.38 20.66
N VAL A 126 52.53 19.58 21.47
CA VAL A 126 51.35 18.81 21.02
C VAL A 126 50.03 19.55 21.25
N PHE A 127 49.85 20.14 22.45
CA PHE A 127 48.61 20.84 22.83
C PHE A 127 48.77 22.35 22.99
N GLY A 128 49.94 22.91 22.62
CA GLY A 128 50.24 24.34 22.74
C GLY A 128 50.54 24.81 24.18
N ARG A 129 50.53 23.89 25.15
CA ARG A 129 50.85 24.14 26.56
C ARG A 129 51.49 22.89 27.17
N PRO A 130 52.33 23.03 28.22
CA PRO A 130 52.89 21.87 28.89
C PRO A 130 51.77 20.98 29.44
N ASP A 131 51.64 19.77 28.92
CA ASP A 131 50.57 18.84 29.30
C ASP A 131 51.05 17.39 29.17
N LYS A 132 50.33 16.46 29.82
CA LYS A 132 50.63 15.03 29.70
C LYS A 132 50.23 14.56 28.31
N VAL A 133 51.19 14.02 27.56
CA VAL A 133 50.94 13.44 26.24
C VAL A 133 51.20 11.94 26.31
N GLY A 134 50.18 11.17 26.01
CA GLY A 134 50.35 9.76 25.69
C GLY A 134 49.22 9.30 24.82
N GLY A 135 49.54 8.37 23.93
CA GLY A 135 48.57 7.68 23.11
C GLY A 135 48.17 6.38 23.79
N GLY A 136 46.87 6.18 23.98
CA GLY A 136 46.29 4.85 24.21
C GLY A 136 46.53 3.93 23.02
#